data_AF-A0AAU7L3T4-F1
#
_entry.id   AF-A0AAU7L3T4-F1
#
_cell.length_a   1.000
_cell.length_b   1.000
_cell.length_c   1.000
_cell.angle_alpha   90.00
_cell.angle_beta   90.00
_cell.angle_gamma   90.00
#
_symmetry.space_group_name_H-M   'P 1'
#
loop_
_entity.id
_entity.type
_entity.pdbx_description
1 polymer ?
#
loop_
_entity_poly.entity_id
_entity_poly.type
_entity_poly.pdbx_seq_one_letter_code
_entity_poly.pdbx_strand_id
1 'polypeptide(L)'
;MTSRLSDLLKLDHPIIQAPMAGGATTVELVSEASKAGVLGSLGAAYLTPEQIETAAAGIRARTDRAFGINLFAAVPEQPYQGDASRMLALLARYHAQLGLPAPVAPGPQADPLPGQIEAVLRVKPAVLSFTFGRLPADVLARCRELGILTVGTATTVREAVALEQDGVDAVVAQGAEAGGHRGTFLDDFEHSLIGTMALVPQVADAVSIPVIASGGIMDGRGIAAALTLGADAAQMGTAFLATDEAGIGDAYKAALPASRPEQSRITRAFSGRPARGIVNAFMRDADQLSDDILPYPLQNALTRPMRTAGGKAGNIAVLSLWAGQGAPLARRESTAALVARLARETAAARGRG
;
A
#
# COMPACT_ATOMS: atom_id res chain seq x y z
N MET A 1 15.57 -16.94 -15.55
CA MET A 1 16.01 -15.58 -15.90
C MET A 1 15.48 -14.65 -14.83
N THR A 2 16.39 -14.02 -14.11
CA THR A 2 16.12 -12.96 -13.13
C THR A 2 15.86 -11.64 -13.88
N SER A 3 15.02 -10.78 -13.34
CA SER A 3 14.79 -9.43 -13.89
C SER A 3 15.87 -8.46 -13.41
N ARG A 4 16.00 -7.29 -14.03
CA ARG A 4 16.99 -6.27 -13.63
C ARG A 4 16.79 -5.88 -12.16
N LEU A 5 15.54 -5.76 -11.72
CA LEU A 5 15.22 -5.46 -10.32
C LEU A 5 15.58 -6.61 -9.37
N SER A 6 15.31 -7.87 -9.76
CA SER A 6 15.70 -9.03 -8.95
C SER A 6 17.21 -9.13 -8.78
N ASP A 7 18.00 -8.80 -9.80
CA ASP A 7 19.47 -8.81 -9.71
C ASP A 7 19.98 -7.71 -8.77
N LEU A 8 19.44 -6.49 -8.90
CA LEU A 8 19.79 -5.35 -8.04
C LEU A 8 19.52 -5.63 -6.55
N LEU A 9 18.40 -6.30 -6.26
CA LEU A 9 17.93 -6.57 -4.90
C LEU A 9 18.27 -7.99 -4.41
N LYS A 10 18.92 -8.82 -5.23
CA LYS A 10 19.24 -10.23 -4.96
C LYS A 10 18.01 -11.04 -4.53
N LEU A 11 16.91 -10.89 -5.26
CA LEU A 11 15.66 -11.60 -5.04
C LEU A 11 15.66 -12.95 -5.76
N ASP A 12 15.16 -13.99 -5.11
CA ASP A 12 14.99 -15.32 -5.70
C ASP A 12 13.75 -15.37 -6.61
N HIS A 13 12.74 -14.54 -6.30
CA HIS A 13 11.52 -14.41 -7.08
C HIS A 13 11.18 -12.92 -7.34
N PRO A 14 10.63 -12.58 -8.52
CA PRO A 14 10.28 -11.21 -8.90
C PRO A 14 8.96 -10.77 -8.24
N ILE A 15 8.89 -10.87 -6.92
CA ILE A 15 7.71 -10.59 -6.11
C ILE A 15 8.10 -9.57 -5.04
N ILE A 16 7.19 -8.64 -4.79
CA ILE A 16 7.29 -7.66 -3.72
C ILE A 16 6.04 -7.79 -2.86
N GLN A 17 6.23 -8.06 -1.57
CA GLN A 17 5.19 -7.96 -0.57
C GLN A 17 4.91 -6.46 -0.37
N ALA A 18 3.70 -6.00 -0.73
CA ALA A 18 3.42 -4.55 -0.81
C ALA A 18 3.43 -3.89 0.58
N PRO A 19 3.96 -2.66 0.72
CA PRO A 19 3.87 -1.92 1.98
C PRO A 19 2.39 -1.57 2.29
N MET A 20 1.86 -2.03 3.43
CA MET A 20 0.46 -1.83 3.83
C MET A 20 0.40 -1.12 5.18
N ALA A 21 0.47 0.21 5.13
CA ALA A 21 0.45 1.07 6.31
C ALA A 21 -0.86 0.92 7.11
N GLY A 22 -0.75 1.06 8.44
CA GLY A 22 -1.88 0.90 9.36
C GLY A 22 -1.92 -0.45 10.09
N GLY A 23 -0.79 -1.13 10.16
CA GLY A 23 -0.59 -2.33 10.99
C GLY A 23 -0.66 -3.67 10.23
N ALA A 24 -0.97 -3.66 8.92
CA ALA A 24 -1.00 -4.89 8.14
C ALA A 24 0.41 -5.46 7.90
N THR A 25 1.38 -4.60 7.55
CA THR A 25 2.80 -4.99 7.48
C THR A 25 3.44 -4.94 8.86
N THR A 26 3.70 -6.12 9.43
CA THR A 26 4.43 -6.30 10.69
C THR A 26 5.91 -6.54 10.42
N VAL A 27 6.75 -6.40 11.44
CA VAL A 27 8.17 -6.84 11.39
C VAL A 27 8.26 -8.31 10.95
N GLU A 28 7.37 -9.15 11.47
CA GLU A 28 7.34 -10.58 11.15
C GLU A 28 7.00 -10.85 9.69
N LEU A 29 5.93 -10.24 9.16
CA LEU A 29 5.54 -10.39 7.76
C LEU A 29 6.65 -9.94 6.81
N VAL A 30 7.26 -8.78 7.08
CA VAL A 30 8.35 -8.24 6.26
C VAL A 30 9.55 -9.19 6.30
N SER A 31 9.94 -9.68 7.48
CA SER A 31 11.05 -10.61 7.62
C SER A 31 10.80 -11.96 6.96
N GLU A 32 9.62 -12.57 7.11
CA GLU A 32 9.31 -13.86 6.49
C GLU A 32 9.20 -13.75 4.96
N ALA A 33 8.70 -12.63 4.43
CA ALA A 33 8.73 -12.36 3.00
C ALA A 33 10.19 -12.28 2.49
N SER A 34 11.05 -11.50 3.16
CA SER A 34 12.46 -11.39 2.80
C SER A 34 13.23 -12.72 2.88
N LYS A 35 12.97 -13.55 3.90
CA LYS A 35 13.55 -14.90 4.01
C LYS A 35 13.10 -15.84 2.90
N ALA A 36 11.85 -15.71 2.46
CA ALA A 36 11.29 -16.51 1.37
C ALA A 36 11.80 -16.10 -0.03
N GLY A 37 12.74 -15.15 -0.11
CA GLY A 37 13.40 -14.78 -1.36
C GLY A 37 12.68 -13.71 -2.17
N VAL A 38 11.74 -12.98 -1.55
CA VAL A 38 11.00 -11.85 -2.16
C VAL A 38 11.29 -10.55 -1.41
N LEU A 39 10.97 -9.38 -1.95
CA LEU A 39 11.17 -8.14 -1.20
C LEU A 39 10.04 -7.95 -0.17
N GLY A 40 10.35 -8.08 1.11
CA GLY A 40 9.48 -7.62 2.21
C GLY A 40 9.47 -6.09 2.30
N SER A 41 8.30 -5.47 2.47
CA SER A 41 8.19 -3.99 2.52
C SER A 41 7.35 -3.50 3.69
N LEU A 42 7.95 -2.66 4.55
CA LEU A 42 7.27 -2.06 5.69
C LEU A 42 6.50 -0.80 5.27
N GLY A 43 5.17 -0.77 5.49
CA GLY A 43 4.36 0.44 5.36
C GLY A 43 4.52 1.37 6.57
N ALA A 44 5.41 2.36 6.46
CA ALA A 44 5.85 3.20 7.57
C ALA A 44 5.17 4.59 7.62
N ALA A 45 4.24 4.89 6.72
CA ALA A 45 3.63 6.23 6.62
C ALA A 45 2.96 6.76 7.90
N TYR A 46 2.51 5.90 8.81
CA TYR A 46 1.91 6.28 10.09
C TYR A 46 2.83 6.06 11.31
N LEU A 47 4.10 5.76 11.08
CA LEU A 47 5.09 5.51 12.13
C LEU A 47 5.87 6.79 12.46
N THR A 48 6.25 6.96 13.72
CA THR A 48 7.24 7.97 14.11
C THR A 48 8.65 7.58 13.67
N PRO A 49 9.60 8.52 13.62
CA PRO A 49 11.01 8.21 13.33
C PRO A 49 11.58 7.07 14.21
N GLU A 50 11.29 7.09 15.51
CA GLU A 50 11.75 6.09 16.48
C GLU A 50 11.13 4.71 16.21
N GLN A 51 9.86 4.69 15.79
CA GLN A 51 9.17 3.46 15.41
C GLN A 51 9.73 2.87 14.11
N ILE A 52 10.14 3.71 13.15
CA ILE A 52 10.84 3.27 11.93
C ILE A 52 12.17 2.61 12.30
N GLU A 53 12.96 3.25 13.16
CA GLU A 53 14.24 2.71 13.63
C GLU A 53 14.08 1.39 14.37
N THR A 54 13.12 1.33 15.29
CA THR A 54 12.80 0.10 16.04
C THR A 54 12.35 -1.02 15.12
N ALA A 55 11.46 -0.74 14.15
CA ALA A 55 10.99 -1.74 13.21
C ALA A 55 12.11 -2.25 12.29
N ALA A 56 12.96 -1.36 11.78
CA ALA A 56 14.12 -1.73 10.97
C ALA A 56 15.12 -2.61 11.74
N ALA A 57 15.41 -2.27 13.01
CA ALA A 57 16.22 -3.11 13.88
C ALA A 57 15.58 -4.49 14.11
N GLY A 58 14.26 -4.53 14.34
CA GLY A 58 13.50 -5.78 14.47
C GLY A 58 13.56 -6.66 13.22
N ILE A 59 13.47 -6.06 12.03
CA ILE A 59 13.58 -6.80 10.75
C ILE A 59 14.99 -7.37 10.59
N ARG A 60 16.02 -6.56 10.83
CA ARG A 60 17.44 -6.98 10.73
C ARG A 60 17.82 -8.06 11.73
N ALA A 61 17.17 -8.08 12.91
CA ALA A 61 17.36 -9.13 13.89
C ALA A 61 16.79 -10.49 13.45
N ARG A 62 15.85 -10.50 12.49
CA ARG A 62 15.19 -11.70 11.97
C ARG A 62 15.73 -12.15 10.62
N THR A 63 16.29 -11.26 9.80
CA THR A 63 16.85 -11.59 8.49
C THR A 63 17.96 -10.63 8.07
N ASP A 64 18.92 -11.14 7.31
CA ASP A 64 19.97 -10.40 6.61
C ASP A 64 19.60 -10.03 5.16
N ARG A 65 18.45 -10.52 4.66
CA ARG A 65 17.96 -10.27 3.31
C ARG A 65 17.43 -8.83 3.17
N ALA A 66 17.38 -8.37 1.92
CA ALA A 66 16.89 -7.04 1.57
C ALA A 66 15.43 -6.82 2.03
N PHE A 67 15.14 -5.63 2.53
CA PHE A 67 13.79 -5.16 2.82
C PHE A 67 13.62 -3.70 2.40
N GLY A 68 12.37 -3.32 2.12
CA GLY A 68 11.98 -1.96 1.80
C GLY A 68 11.24 -1.27 2.93
N ILE A 69 11.28 0.07 2.93
CA ILE A 69 10.43 0.93 3.75
C ILE A 69 9.64 1.85 2.81
N ASN A 70 8.36 2.04 3.09
CA ASN A 70 7.48 2.91 2.33
C ASN A 70 7.01 4.10 3.15
N LEU A 71 7.11 5.29 2.57
CA LEU A 71 6.55 6.53 3.12
C LEU A 71 5.48 7.10 2.19
N PHE A 72 4.64 7.98 2.75
CA PHE A 72 3.80 8.84 1.93
C PHE A 72 4.58 10.12 1.62
N ALA A 73 4.78 10.41 0.34
CA ALA A 73 5.33 11.69 -0.10
C ALA A 73 4.40 12.83 0.34
N ALA A 74 4.95 14.03 0.45
CA ALA A 74 4.29 15.19 1.05
C ALA A 74 2.90 15.36 0.46
N VAL A 75 1.88 15.31 1.32
CA VAL A 75 0.52 15.66 0.94
C VAL A 75 0.34 17.12 1.35
N PRO A 76 0.05 18.04 0.41
CA PRO A 76 -0.09 19.45 0.75
C PRO A 76 -1.10 19.64 1.90
N GLU A 77 -0.69 20.34 2.95
CA GLU A 77 -1.61 20.77 4.00
C GLU A 77 -2.61 21.74 3.38
N GLN A 78 -3.87 21.35 3.33
CA GLN A 78 -4.94 22.28 2.98
C GLN A 78 -5.65 22.72 4.26
N PRO A 79 -5.68 24.04 4.56
CA PRO A 79 -6.53 24.56 5.63
C PRO A 79 -7.97 24.16 5.34
N TYR A 80 -8.52 23.24 6.14
CA TYR A 80 -9.91 22.86 6.02
C TYR A 80 -10.79 23.94 6.65
N GLN A 81 -11.61 24.59 5.83
CA GLN A 81 -12.57 25.60 6.24
C GLN A 81 -14.02 25.13 6.09
N GLY A 82 -14.24 23.82 5.86
CA GLY A 82 -15.56 23.26 5.64
C GLY A 82 -16.31 22.92 6.94
N ASP A 83 -17.60 22.59 6.80
CA ASP A 83 -18.43 22.14 7.92
C ASP A 83 -18.26 20.63 8.14
N ALA A 84 -17.75 20.25 9.32
CA ALA A 84 -17.60 18.84 9.70
C ALA A 84 -18.85 18.26 10.39
N SER A 85 -19.91 19.06 10.62
CA SER A 85 -21.03 18.71 11.49
C SER A 85 -21.76 17.43 11.07
N ARG A 86 -21.97 17.23 9.76
CA ARG A 86 -22.66 16.03 9.25
C ARG A 86 -21.82 14.76 9.45
N MET A 87 -20.52 14.84 9.19
CA MET A 87 -19.59 13.73 9.41
C MET A 87 -19.42 13.42 10.90
N LEU A 88 -19.35 14.45 11.75
CA LEU A 88 -19.33 14.29 13.21
C LEU A 88 -20.62 13.63 13.73
N ALA A 89 -21.78 14.03 13.23
CA ALA A 89 -23.06 13.43 13.59
C ALA A 89 -23.14 11.95 13.17
N LEU A 90 -22.65 11.61 11.97
CA LEU A 90 -22.54 10.22 11.53
C LEU A 90 -21.63 9.41 12.46
N LEU A 91 -20.42 9.91 12.74
CA LEU A 91 -19.48 9.23 13.60
C LEU A 91 -19.96 9.13 15.06
N ALA A 92 -20.72 10.10 15.55
CA ALA A 92 -21.30 10.04 16.90
C ALA A 92 -22.21 8.81 17.06
N ARG A 93 -22.96 8.43 16.01
CA ARG A 93 -23.80 7.21 16.01
C ARG A 93 -22.94 5.95 16.14
N TYR A 94 -21.86 5.86 15.37
CA TYR A 94 -20.94 4.73 15.42
C TYR A 94 -20.13 4.68 16.73
N HIS A 95 -19.71 5.83 17.24
CA HIS A 95 -19.03 5.95 18.53
C HIS A 95 -19.93 5.47 19.68
N ALA A 96 -21.21 5.86 19.69
CA ALA A 96 -22.17 5.40 20.69
C ALA A 96 -22.34 3.86 20.66
N GLN A 97 -22.42 3.25 19.47
CA GLN A 97 -22.50 1.79 19.32
C GLN A 97 -21.23 1.06 19.79
N LEU A 98 -20.08 1.73 19.74
CA LEU A 98 -18.78 1.18 20.14
C LEU A 98 -18.38 1.57 21.58
N GLY A 99 -19.23 2.31 22.31
CA GLY A 99 -18.90 2.81 23.66
C GLY A 99 -17.77 3.84 23.69
N LEU A 100 -17.58 4.59 22.60
CA LEU A 100 -16.59 5.66 22.49
C LEU A 100 -17.19 7.03 22.85
N PRO A 101 -16.37 7.99 23.34
CA PRO A 101 -16.83 9.37 23.53
C PRO A 101 -17.24 10.01 22.20
N ALA A 102 -18.03 11.08 22.26
CA ALA A 102 -18.43 11.82 21.07
C ALA A 102 -17.19 12.28 20.26
N PRO A 103 -17.22 12.17 18.91
CA PRO A 103 -16.11 12.59 18.08
C PRO A 103 -15.92 14.11 18.14
N VAL A 104 -14.66 14.54 18.05
CA VAL A 104 -14.28 15.96 17.96
C VAL A 104 -13.55 16.17 16.65
N ALA A 105 -13.76 17.31 16.00
CA ALA A 105 -13.05 17.67 14.79
C ALA A 105 -11.52 17.65 15.05
N PRO A 106 -10.72 16.98 14.21
CA PRO A 106 -9.27 16.96 14.39
C PRO A 106 -8.69 18.34 14.10
N GLY A 107 -7.70 18.74 14.89
CA GLY A 107 -6.89 19.93 14.61
C GLY A 107 -5.89 19.72 13.47
N PRO A 108 -5.06 20.74 13.16
CA PRO A 108 -3.98 20.63 12.19
C PRO A 108 -3.10 19.41 12.45
N GLN A 109 -2.69 18.72 11.38
CA GLN A 109 -1.81 17.56 11.45
C GLN A 109 -0.46 17.97 10.88
N ALA A 110 0.61 17.80 11.65
CA ALA A 110 1.96 18.07 11.17
C ALA A 110 2.38 17.05 10.11
N ASP A 111 3.09 17.50 9.07
CA ASP A 111 3.72 16.61 8.10
C ASP A 111 4.80 15.75 8.79
N PRO A 112 4.63 14.40 8.86
CA PRO A 112 5.63 13.53 9.46
C PRO A 112 6.83 13.28 8.55
N LEU A 113 6.74 13.59 7.25
CA LEU A 113 7.67 13.13 6.24
C LEU A 113 9.13 13.56 6.50
N PRO A 114 9.45 14.82 6.87
CA PRO A 114 10.84 15.22 7.09
C PRO A 114 11.55 14.36 8.14
N GLY A 115 10.89 14.11 9.27
CA GLY A 115 11.45 13.25 10.33
C GLY A 115 11.56 11.78 9.91
N GLN A 116 10.58 11.28 9.15
CA GLN A 116 10.59 9.91 8.63
C GLN A 116 11.71 9.68 7.61
N ILE A 117 12.00 10.65 6.74
CA ILE A 117 13.12 10.60 5.79
C ILE A 117 14.44 10.44 6.54
N GLU A 118 14.70 11.28 7.55
CA GLU A 118 15.94 11.18 8.33
C GLU A 118 16.07 9.81 9.00
N ALA A 119 14.98 9.25 9.54
CA ALA A 119 14.97 7.92 10.12
C ALA A 119 15.36 6.85 9.08
N VAL A 120 14.75 6.90 7.88
CA VAL A 120 15.05 5.97 6.78
C VAL A 120 16.51 6.08 6.34
N LEU A 121 17.04 7.29 6.17
CA LEU A 121 18.43 7.51 5.78
C LEU A 121 19.41 6.99 6.85
N ARG A 122 19.05 7.04 8.14
CA ARG A 122 19.83 6.43 9.22
C ARG A 122 19.82 4.90 9.15
N VAL A 123 18.66 4.27 8.93
CA VAL A 123 18.54 2.81 8.96
C VAL A 123 18.94 2.11 7.66
N LYS A 124 19.03 2.86 6.55
CA LYS A 124 19.51 2.42 5.23
C LYS A 124 18.88 1.09 4.77
N PRO A 125 17.55 1.04 4.54
CA PRO A 125 16.93 -0.14 3.94
C PRO A 125 17.46 -0.34 2.52
N ALA A 126 17.22 -1.51 1.91
CA ALA A 126 17.59 -1.73 0.52
C ALA A 126 16.76 -0.84 -0.43
N VAL A 127 15.50 -0.55 -0.05
CA VAL A 127 14.57 0.25 -0.83
C VAL A 127 13.88 1.30 0.05
N LEU A 128 13.88 2.55 -0.38
CA LEU A 128 12.90 3.56 0.02
C LEU A 128 11.86 3.70 -1.10
N SER A 129 10.66 3.20 -0.85
CA SER A 129 9.53 3.44 -1.74
C SER A 129 8.65 4.58 -1.25
N PHE A 130 7.94 5.25 -2.14
CA PHE A 130 7.03 6.32 -1.78
C PHE A 130 5.77 6.32 -2.64
N THR A 131 4.69 6.81 -2.04
CA THR A 131 3.36 6.91 -2.65
C THR A 131 2.88 8.35 -2.56
N PHE A 132 1.95 8.77 -3.43
CA PHE A 132 1.24 10.06 -3.41
C PHE A 132 1.95 11.27 -3.98
N GLY A 133 3.14 11.12 -4.54
CA GLY A 133 3.87 12.26 -5.05
C GLY A 133 5.30 11.92 -5.36
N ARG A 134 6.14 12.95 -5.26
CA ARG A 134 7.56 12.96 -5.59
C ARG A 134 8.35 13.30 -4.32
N LEU A 135 9.60 12.86 -4.24
CA LEU A 135 10.50 13.27 -3.17
C LEU A 135 11.37 14.45 -3.62
N PRO A 136 11.82 15.32 -2.71
CA PRO A 136 12.81 16.35 -3.03
C PRO A 136 14.10 15.77 -3.62
N ALA A 137 14.72 16.49 -4.55
CA ALA A 137 15.91 16.02 -5.26
C ALA A 137 17.11 15.75 -4.33
N ASP A 138 17.25 16.52 -3.24
CA ASP A 138 18.30 16.32 -2.23
C ASP A 138 18.10 15.00 -1.47
N VAL A 139 16.84 14.58 -1.24
CA VAL A 139 16.52 13.29 -0.62
C VAL A 139 16.91 12.13 -1.54
N LEU A 140 16.60 12.23 -2.83
CA LEU A 140 16.99 11.23 -3.83
C LEU A 140 18.51 11.12 -3.97
N ALA A 141 19.22 12.25 -3.97
CA ALA A 141 20.68 12.29 -3.99
C ALA A 141 21.29 11.60 -2.76
N ARG A 142 20.78 11.89 -1.55
CA ARG A 142 21.22 11.22 -0.31
C ARG A 142 20.92 9.72 -0.31
N CYS A 143 19.79 9.29 -0.87
CA CYS A 143 19.50 7.86 -1.03
C CYS A 143 20.54 7.18 -1.91
N ARG A 144 20.90 7.79 -3.04
CA ARG A 144 21.93 7.29 -3.96
C ARG A 144 23.30 7.17 -3.30
N GLU A 145 23.73 8.20 -2.56
CA GLU A 145 24.99 8.19 -1.80
C GLU A 145 25.05 7.06 -0.77
N LEU A 146 23.89 6.70 -0.18
CA LEU A 146 23.76 5.65 0.81
C LEU A 146 23.47 4.26 0.21
N GLY A 147 23.35 4.14 -1.11
CA GLY A 147 23.00 2.89 -1.79
C GLY A 147 21.57 2.41 -1.53
N ILE A 148 20.65 3.32 -1.21
CA ILE A 148 19.22 3.03 -1.02
C ILE A 148 18.52 3.23 -2.36
N LEU A 149 17.92 2.17 -2.91
CA LEU A 149 17.14 2.29 -4.14
C LEU A 149 15.81 3.01 -3.87
N THR A 150 15.44 3.91 -4.76
CA THR A 150 14.24 4.74 -4.65
C THR A 150 13.17 4.25 -5.61
N VAL A 151 11.94 4.11 -5.11
CA VAL A 151 10.82 3.56 -5.90
C VAL A 151 9.56 4.40 -5.73
N GLY A 152 9.16 5.10 -6.79
CA GLY A 152 7.93 5.91 -6.79
C GLY A 152 6.71 5.13 -7.28
N THR A 153 5.52 5.50 -6.82
CA THR A 153 4.25 4.92 -7.31
C THR A 153 3.62 5.82 -8.37
N ALA A 154 3.29 5.25 -9.53
CA ALA A 154 2.58 5.89 -10.62
C ALA A 154 1.26 5.16 -10.94
N THR A 155 0.25 5.94 -11.32
CA THR A 155 -1.07 5.45 -11.75
C THR A 155 -1.37 5.78 -13.21
N THR A 156 -0.51 6.58 -13.84
CA THR A 156 -0.53 6.93 -15.26
C THR A 156 0.88 6.87 -15.85
N VAL A 157 0.97 6.81 -17.18
CA VAL A 157 2.25 6.88 -17.90
C VAL A 157 2.98 8.19 -17.61
N ARG A 158 2.26 9.32 -17.56
CA ARG A 158 2.85 10.65 -17.29
C ARG A 158 3.48 10.72 -15.90
N GLU A 159 2.84 10.12 -14.91
CA GLU A 159 3.39 10.01 -13.55
C GLU A 159 4.66 9.15 -13.53
N ALA A 160 4.68 8.04 -14.26
CA ALA A 160 5.87 7.18 -14.33
C ALA A 160 7.06 7.91 -14.98
N VAL A 161 6.83 8.60 -16.09
CA VAL A 161 7.84 9.42 -16.77
C VAL A 161 8.33 10.55 -15.85
N ALA A 162 7.43 11.22 -15.13
CA ALA A 162 7.81 12.28 -14.19
C ALA A 162 8.69 11.77 -13.04
N LEU A 163 8.44 10.54 -12.55
CA LEU A 163 9.28 9.91 -11.53
C LEU A 163 10.65 9.51 -12.07
N GLU A 164 10.71 8.95 -13.29
CA GLU A 164 11.97 8.65 -13.95
C GLU A 164 12.81 9.92 -14.16
N GLN A 165 12.18 11.03 -14.55
CA GLN A 165 12.85 12.33 -14.70
C GLN A 165 13.44 12.87 -13.38
N ASP A 166 12.86 12.53 -12.23
CA ASP A 166 13.46 12.84 -10.92
C ASP A 166 14.68 11.96 -10.61
N GLY A 167 14.86 10.87 -11.34
CA GLY A 167 15.96 9.92 -11.17
C GLY A 167 15.69 8.85 -10.12
N VAL A 168 14.43 8.40 -9.98
CA VAL A 168 14.12 7.20 -9.18
C VAL A 168 14.68 5.94 -9.84
N ASP A 169 14.93 4.90 -9.06
CA ASP A 169 15.56 3.66 -9.53
C ASP A 169 14.57 2.65 -10.11
N ALA A 170 13.28 2.73 -9.74
CA ALA A 170 12.19 1.94 -10.34
C ALA A 170 10.84 2.63 -10.11
N VAL A 171 9.81 2.18 -10.84
CA VAL A 171 8.44 2.67 -10.69
C VAL A 171 7.45 1.55 -10.43
N VAL A 172 6.53 1.75 -9.48
CA VAL A 172 5.34 0.92 -9.30
C VAL A 172 4.24 1.43 -10.22
N ALA A 173 3.85 0.65 -11.22
CA ALA A 173 2.66 0.86 -12.03
C ALA A 173 1.43 0.30 -11.29
N GLN A 174 0.72 1.16 -10.56
CA GLN A 174 -0.42 0.80 -9.73
C GLN A 174 -1.73 0.88 -10.53
N GLY A 175 -2.22 -0.25 -11.03
CA GLY A 175 -3.50 -0.33 -11.73
C GLY A 175 -4.70 -0.06 -10.82
N ALA A 176 -5.85 0.22 -11.44
CA ALA A 176 -7.11 0.53 -10.77
C ALA A 176 -7.61 -0.60 -9.86
N GLU A 177 -7.20 -1.84 -10.09
CA GLU A 177 -7.54 -3.05 -9.34
C GLU A 177 -6.91 -3.08 -7.93
N ALA A 178 -5.86 -2.28 -7.69
CA ALA A 178 -5.10 -2.28 -6.44
C ALA A 178 -5.95 -1.87 -5.22
N GLY A 179 -5.74 -2.57 -4.11
CA GLY A 179 -6.33 -2.24 -2.81
C GLY A 179 -5.61 -1.09 -2.12
N GLY A 180 -6.27 -0.45 -1.15
CA GLY A 180 -5.71 0.68 -0.42
C GLY A 180 -5.72 1.96 -1.27
N HIS A 181 -4.95 2.96 -0.83
CA HIS A 181 -4.95 4.27 -1.47
C HIS A 181 -4.48 4.27 -2.92
N ARG A 182 -5.12 5.11 -3.73
CA ARG A 182 -4.65 5.47 -5.06
C ARG A 182 -3.40 6.34 -4.93
N GLY A 183 -2.34 5.95 -5.63
CA GLY A 183 -1.05 6.61 -5.65
C GLY A 183 -1.01 7.90 -6.47
N THR A 184 -2.09 8.23 -7.19
CA THR A 184 -2.22 9.36 -8.10
C THR A 184 -1.78 10.67 -7.43
N PHE A 185 -1.02 11.47 -8.18
CA PHE A 185 -0.42 12.72 -7.72
C PHE A 185 -0.32 13.83 -8.77
N LEU A 186 -0.45 13.56 -10.08
CA LEU A 186 -0.43 14.63 -11.10
C LEU A 186 -1.83 15.16 -11.44
N ASP A 187 -2.79 14.26 -11.66
CA ASP A 187 -4.17 14.60 -12.02
C ASP A 187 -5.16 14.13 -10.95
N ASP A 188 -6.45 14.39 -11.21
CA ASP A 188 -7.53 13.76 -10.48
C ASP A 188 -7.51 12.22 -10.64
N PHE A 189 -7.87 11.54 -9.54
CA PHE A 189 -7.83 10.08 -9.48
C PHE A 189 -8.88 9.42 -10.38
N GLU A 190 -10.03 10.05 -10.64
CA GLU A 190 -11.12 9.49 -11.44
C GLU A 190 -10.69 9.30 -12.90
N HIS A 191 -9.91 10.25 -13.43
CA HIS A 191 -9.30 10.15 -14.75
C HIS A 191 -8.07 9.23 -14.79
N SER A 192 -7.56 8.81 -13.63
CA SER A 192 -6.34 8.01 -13.47
C SER A 192 -6.61 6.55 -13.10
N LEU A 193 -7.85 6.06 -13.34
CA LEU A 193 -8.26 4.67 -13.09
C LEU A 193 -7.94 3.73 -14.26
N ILE A 194 -6.67 3.67 -14.65
CA ILE A 194 -6.20 2.75 -15.70
C ILE A 194 -5.99 1.35 -15.10
N GLY A 195 -6.55 0.31 -15.72
CA GLY A 195 -6.40 -1.08 -15.25
C GLY A 195 -4.98 -1.62 -15.44
N THR A 196 -4.52 -2.55 -14.59
CA THR A 196 -3.17 -3.11 -14.58
C THR A 196 -2.77 -3.65 -15.95
N MET A 197 -3.67 -4.38 -16.63
CA MET A 197 -3.43 -4.95 -17.96
C MET A 197 -3.08 -3.89 -19.02
N ALA A 198 -3.66 -2.69 -18.91
CA ALA A 198 -3.40 -1.59 -19.84
C ALA A 198 -2.25 -0.70 -19.38
N LEU A 199 -2.13 -0.44 -18.07
CA LEU A 199 -1.14 0.48 -17.51
C LEU A 199 0.27 -0.07 -17.61
N VAL A 200 0.48 -1.33 -17.22
CA VAL A 200 1.82 -1.94 -17.14
C VAL A 200 2.60 -1.88 -18.46
N PRO A 201 2.07 -2.37 -19.61
CA PRO A 201 2.83 -2.34 -20.86
C PRO A 201 3.09 -0.91 -21.35
N GLN A 202 2.12 0.00 -21.20
CA GLN A 202 2.32 1.39 -21.59
C GLN A 202 3.38 2.10 -20.75
N VAL A 203 3.49 1.78 -19.46
CA VAL A 203 4.58 2.30 -18.61
C VAL A 203 5.91 1.67 -19.01
N ALA A 204 5.95 0.35 -19.20
CA ALA A 204 7.17 -0.37 -19.61
C ALA A 204 7.74 0.13 -20.96
N ASP A 205 6.88 0.50 -21.90
CA ASP A 205 7.30 1.07 -23.19
C ASP A 205 7.76 2.54 -23.07
N ALA A 206 7.35 3.25 -22.01
CA ALA A 206 7.57 4.69 -21.86
C ALA A 206 8.76 5.07 -20.97
N VAL A 207 9.24 4.15 -20.12
CA VAL A 207 10.37 4.39 -19.20
C VAL A 207 11.50 3.38 -19.43
N SER A 208 12.72 3.76 -19.04
CA SER A 208 13.93 2.92 -19.12
C SER A 208 14.30 2.24 -17.79
N ILE A 209 13.72 2.71 -16.69
CA ILE A 209 13.87 2.13 -15.35
C ILE A 209 12.95 0.90 -15.16
N PRO A 210 13.31 -0.03 -14.26
CA PRO A 210 12.48 -1.18 -13.94
C PRO A 210 11.03 -0.83 -13.57
N VAL A 211 10.08 -1.66 -14.05
CA VAL A 211 8.65 -1.49 -13.80
C VAL A 211 8.12 -2.58 -12.89
N ILE A 212 7.41 -2.20 -11.84
CA ILE A 212 6.78 -3.10 -10.88
C ILE A 212 5.27 -3.04 -11.08
N ALA A 213 4.66 -4.14 -11.53
CA ALA A 213 3.22 -4.21 -11.69
C ALA A 213 2.52 -4.34 -10.33
N SER A 214 1.48 -3.54 -10.08
CA SER A 214 0.67 -3.67 -8.86
C SER A 214 -0.82 -3.50 -9.13
N GLY A 215 -1.63 -4.39 -8.55
CA GLY A 215 -3.09 -4.34 -8.64
C GLY A 215 -3.68 -5.60 -9.28
N GLY A 216 -4.56 -6.29 -8.55
CA GLY A 216 -5.25 -7.49 -9.03
C GLY A 216 -4.42 -8.79 -9.06
N ILE A 217 -3.11 -8.73 -8.82
CA ILE A 217 -2.21 -9.89 -8.86
C ILE A 217 -2.34 -10.69 -7.56
N MET A 218 -2.83 -11.93 -7.65
CA MET A 218 -3.14 -12.79 -6.50
C MET A 218 -2.52 -14.19 -6.54
N ASP A 219 -2.07 -14.62 -7.71
CA ASP A 219 -1.52 -15.96 -7.94
C ASP A 219 -0.41 -15.93 -9.00
N GLY A 220 0.22 -17.08 -9.26
CA GLY A 220 1.31 -17.15 -10.24
C GLY A 220 0.90 -16.86 -11.69
N ARG A 221 -0.40 -16.95 -12.06
CA ARG A 221 -0.87 -16.56 -13.39
C ARG A 221 -0.83 -15.04 -13.53
N GLY A 222 -1.26 -14.32 -12.51
CA GLY A 222 -1.17 -12.86 -12.46
C GLY A 222 0.28 -12.36 -12.52
N ILE A 223 1.20 -13.03 -11.81
CA ILE A 223 2.63 -12.71 -11.86
C ILE A 223 3.17 -12.97 -13.28
N ALA A 224 2.90 -14.14 -13.86
CA ALA A 224 3.35 -14.46 -15.22
C ALA A 224 2.81 -13.47 -16.27
N ALA A 225 1.55 -13.06 -16.14
CA ALA A 225 0.96 -12.03 -17.00
C ALA A 225 1.67 -10.69 -16.85
N ALA A 226 1.90 -10.22 -15.62
CA ALA A 226 2.64 -8.97 -15.37
C ALA A 226 4.04 -8.97 -15.98
N LEU A 227 4.79 -10.07 -15.81
CA LEU A 227 6.13 -10.22 -16.41
C LEU A 227 6.06 -10.24 -17.95
N THR A 228 5.02 -10.85 -18.52
CA THR A 228 4.79 -10.88 -19.98
C THR A 228 4.46 -9.49 -20.54
N LEU A 229 3.79 -8.66 -19.76
CA LEU A 229 3.47 -7.27 -20.10
C LEU A 229 4.66 -6.31 -19.97
N GLY A 230 5.86 -6.79 -19.61
CA GLY A 230 7.06 -5.98 -19.51
C GLY A 230 7.43 -5.52 -18.10
N ALA A 231 6.74 -5.97 -17.05
CA ALA A 231 7.17 -5.69 -15.69
C ALA A 231 8.38 -6.56 -15.27
N ASP A 232 9.25 -6.00 -14.43
CA ASP A 232 10.36 -6.70 -13.78
C ASP A 232 9.93 -7.47 -12.53
N ALA A 233 8.84 -7.03 -11.88
CA ALA A 233 8.31 -7.67 -10.68
C ALA A 233 6.81 -7.40 -10.48
N ALA A 234 6.19 -8.21 -9.63
CA ALA A 234 4.82 -8.03 -9.18
C ALA A 234 4.78 -7.60 -7.70
N GLN A 235 4.19 -6.44 -7.41
CA GLN A 235 3.90 -5.99 -6.05
C GLN A 235 2.48 -6.36 -5.63
N MET A 236 2.39 -7.22 -4.62
CA MET A 236 1.16 -7.86 -4.17
C MET A 236 0.84 -7.47 -2.72
N GLY A 237 -0.28 -6.78 -2.50
CA GLY A 237 -0.75 -6.42 -1.15
C GLY A 237 -1.82 -7.39 -0.66
N THR A 238 -2.96 -7.44 -1.35
CA THR A 238 -4.13 -8.22 -0.92
C THR A 238 -3.85 -9.72 -0.76
N ALA A 239 -2.95 -10.30 -1.56
CA ALA A 239 -2.52 -11.70 -1.39
C ALA A 239 -1.83 -11.95 -0.04
N PHE A 240 -1.02 -10.99 0.43
CA PHE A 240 -0.28 -11.09 1.70
C PHE A 240 -1.12 -10.69 2.92
N LEU A 241 -2.27 -10.04 2.75
CA LEU A 241 -3.14 -9.69 3.89
C LEU A 241 -3.67 -10.93 4.63
N ALA A 242 -3.88 -12.03 3.92
CA ALA A 242 -4.43 -13.25 4.49
C ALA A 242 -3.38 -14.18 5.12
N THR A 243 -2.09 -13.80 5.10
CA THR A 243 -1.04 -14.64 5.69
C THR A 243 -1.08 -14.61 7.21
N ASP A 244 -0.49 -15.62 7.84
CA ASP A 244 -0.46 -15.74 9.30
C ASP A 244 0.23 -14.54 9.96
N GLU A 245 1.32 -14.07 9.34
CA GLU A 245 2.19 -13.00 9.84
C GLU A 245 1.63 -11.58 9.63
N ALA A 246 0.62 -11.42 8.77
CA ALA A 246 -0.02 -10.12 8.54
C ALA A 246 -0.76 -9.65 9.80
N GLY A 247 -0.58 -8.37 10.15
CA GLY A 247 -1.07 -7.81 11.42
C GLY A 247 -2.55 -7.39 11.43
N ILE A 248 -3.31 -7.73 10.38
CA ILE A 248 -4.76 -7.53 10.37
C ILE A 248 -5.47 -8.61 11.20
N GLY A 249 -6.58 -8.24 11.85
CA GLY A 249 -7.35 -9.17 12.69
C GLY A 249 -8.07 -10.26 11.87
N ASP A 250 -8.41 -11.37 12.54
CA ASP A 250 -8.98 -12.55 11.88
C ASP A 250 -10.29 -12.30 11.15
N ALA A 251 -11.15 -11.44 11.69
CA ALA A 251 -12.40 -11.08 11.02
C ALA A 251 -12.16 -10.40 9.67
N TYR A 252 -11.12 -9.56 9.58
CA TYR A 252 -10.72 -8.94 8.32
C TYR A 252 -10.11 -9.99 7.37
N LYS A 253 -9.16 -10.81 7.84
CA LYS A 253 -8.59 -11.89 7.01
C LYS A 253 -9.67 -12.85 6.48
N ALA A 254 -10.75 -13.11 7.23
CA ALA A 254 -11.88 -13.95 6.80
C ALA A 254 -12.78 -13.25 5.77
N ALA A 255 -12.92 -11.93 5.84
CA ALA A 255 -13.73 -11.16 4.90
C ALA A 255 -13.13 -11.12 3.48
N LEU A 256 -11.81 -11.31 3.33
CA LEU A 256 -11.13 -11.28 2.03
C LEU A 256 -11.68 -12.34 1.05
N PRO A 257 -11.55 -13.66 1.31
CA PRO A 257 -12.07 -14.69 0.41
C PRO A 257 -13.60 -14.75 0.37
N ALA A 258 -14.29 -14.27 1.42
CA ALA A 258 -15.75 -14.25 1.50
C ALA A 258 -16.39 -13.10 0.70
N SER A 259 -15.59 -12.14 0.24
CA SER A 259 -16.06 -11.02 -0.56
C SER A 259 -16.34 -11.43 -2.02
N ARG A 260 -17.02 -10.55 -2.75
CA ARG A 260 -17.17 -10.61 -4.22
C ARG A 260 -16.35 -9.50 -4.87
N PRO A 261 -15.81 -9.67 -6.09
CA PRO A 261 -14.98 -8.66 -6.75
C PRO A 261 -15.68 -7.28 -6.84
N GLU A 262 -16.98 -7.27 -7.10
CA GLU A 262 -17.81 -6.07 -7.19
C GLU A 262 -18.11 -5.40 -5.84
N GLN A 263 -17.73 -6.01 -4.71
CA GLN A 263 -17.81 -5.36 -3.40
C GLN A 263 -16.57 -4.52 -3.08
N SER A 264 -15.51 -4.62 -3.87
CA SER A 264 -14.35 -3.73 -3.74
C SER A 264 -14.61 -2.43 -4.50
N ARG A 265 -14.60 -1.29 -3.81
CA ARG A 265 -14.91 0.05 -4.35
C ARG A 265 -13.93 1.10 -3.84
N ILE A 266 -13.75 2.16 -4.61
CA ILE A 266 -12.94 3.32 -4.23
C ILE A 266 -13.81 4.26 -3.39
N THR A 267 -13.28 4.75 -2.28
CA THR A 267 -13.95 5.66 -1.36
C THR A 267 -12.95 6.61 -0.71
N ARG A 268 -13.45 7.75 -0.21
CA ARG A 268 -12.71 8.65 0.69
C ARG A 268 -13.12 8.46 2.15
N ALA A 269 -14.18 7.70 2.45
CA ALA A 269 -14.88 7.63 3.74
C ALA A 269 -13.97 7.47 4.96
N PHE A 270 -12.91 6.68 4.85
CA PHE A 270 -12.04 6.41 6.01
C PHE A 270 -10.89 7.40 6.16
N SER A 271 -10.42 8.03 5.09
CA SER A 271 -9.14 8.75 5.13
C SER A 271 -9.17 10.15 4.53
N GLY A 272 -10.18 10.47 3.72
CA GLY A 272 -10.26 11.70 2.95
C GLY A 272 -9.53 11.63 1.61
N ARG A 273 -8.75 10.57 1.38
CA ARG A 273 -8.09 10.28 0.10
C ARG A 273 -8.70 9.02 -0.55
N PRO A 274 -8.81 8.97 -1.89
CA PRO A 274 -9.33 7.80 -2.60
C PRO A 274 -8.56 6.53 -2.26
N ALA A 275 -9.27 5.51 -1.78
CA ALA A 275 -8.72 4.20 -1.45
C ALA A 275 -9.72 3.10 -1.77
N ARG A 276 -9.24 1.96 -2.28
CA ARG A 276 -10.04 0.80 -2.61
C ARG A 276 -10.17 -0.16 -1.42
N GLY A 277 -11.39 -0.47 -1.03
CA GLY A 277 -11.70 -1.43 0.02
C GLY A 277 -13.00 -2.19 -0.19
N ILE A 278 -13.21 -3.24 0.61
CA ILE A 278 -14.46 -4.00 0.65
C ILE A 278 -15.52 -3.13 1.32
N VAL A 279 -16.64 -2.92 0.62
CA VAL A 279 -17.77 -2.11 1.09
C VAL A 279 -18.34 -2.68 2.39
N ASN A 280 -18.42 -1.84 3.42
CA ASN A 280 -19.05 -2.17 4.71
C ASN A 280 -20.11 -1.12 5.10
N ALA A 281 -20.64 -1.22 6.32
CA ALA A 281 -21.73 -0.35 6.78
C ALA A 281 -21.29 1.11 6.85
N PHE A 282 -20.17 1.40 7.52
CA PHE A 282 -19.67 2.77 7.63
C PHE A 282 -19.37 3.39 6.27
N MET A 283 -18.73 2.64 5.36
CA MET A 283 -18.44 3.12 4.01
C MET A 283 -19.72 3.52 3.27
N ARG A 284 -20.78 2.71 3.32
CA ARG A 284 -22.07 3.04 2.68
C ARG A 284 -22.68 4.31 3.24
N ASP A 285 -22.68 4.47 4.56
CA ASP A 285 -23.28 5.64 5.19
C ASP A 285 -22.46 6.92 4.94
N ALA A 286 -21.12 6.81 4.98
CA ALA A 286 -20.23 7.94 4.74
C ALA A 286 -20.21 8.38 3.27
N ASP A 287 -20.29 7.44 2.32
CA ASP A 287 -20.34 7.76 0.89
C ASP A 287 -21.64 8.49 0.50
N GLN A 288 -22.72 8.37 1.27
CA GLN A 288 -23.93 9.21 1.11
C GLN A 288 -23.71 10.67 1.51
N LEU A 289 -22.59 10.96 2.18
CA LEU A 289 -22.17 12.28 2.63
C LEU A 289 -20.87 12.69 1.90
N SER A 290 -20.70 12.30 0.62
CA SER A 290 -19.44 12.44 -0.12
C SER A 290 -18.84 13.84 -0.09
N ASP A 291 -19.69 14.87 -0.07
CA ASP A 291 -19.31 16.29 -0.06
C ASP A 291 -18.88 16.77 1.34
N ASP A 292 -19.28 16.05 2.39
CA ASP A 292 -18.94 16.32 3.79
C ASP A 292 -17.75 15.46 4.28
N ILE A 293 -17.15 14.64 3.41
CA ILE A 293 -15.94 13.88 3.75
C ILE A 293 -14.76 14.84 3.83
N LEU A 294 -14.14 14.93 5.01
CA LEU A 294 -13.00 15.80 5.23
C LEU A 294 -11.81 15.38 4.34
N PRO A 295 -10.94 16.33 3.92
CA PRO A 295 -9.75 15.99 3.18
C PRO A 295 -8.78 15.15 4.04
N TYR A 296 -7.89 14.42 3.37
CA TYR A 296 -6.76 13.79 4.04
C TYR A 296 -5.80 14.87 4.57
N PRO A 297 -5.21 14.73 5.78
CA PRO A 297 -5.33 13.59 6.70
C PRO A 297 -6.45 13.71 7.76
N LEU A 298 -7.27 14.75 7.73
CA LEU A 298 -8.27 15.02 8.78
C LEU A 298 -9.30 13.90 8.91
N GLN A 299 -9.87 13.42 7.80
CA GLN A 299 -10.82 12.29 7.87
C GLN A 299 -10.15 11.01 8.41
N ASN A 300 -8.87 10.77 8.09
CA ASN A 300 -8.13 9.63 8.64
C ASN A 300 -7.99 9.73 10.17
N ALA A 301 -7.66 10.92 10.68
CA ALA A 301 -7.57 11.18 12.12
C ALA A 301 -8.95 11.03 12.78
N LEU A 302 -9.99 11.61 12.16
CA LEU A 302 -11.35 11.61 12.67
C LEU A 302 -11.95 10.20 12.79
N THR A 303 -11.70 9.31 11.83
CA THR A 303 -12.23 7.93 11.86
C THR A 303 -11.35 6.94 12.66
N ARG A 304 -10.12 7.32 13.05
CA ARG A 304 -9.15 6.41 13.67
C ARG A 304 -9.67 5.76 14.96
N PRO A 305 -10.28 6.48 15.93
CA PRO A 305 -10.78 5.87 17.16
C PRO A 305 -11.80 4.76 16.91
N MET A 306 -12.77 5.01 16.01
CA MET A 306 -13.77 4.04 15.58
C MET A 306 -13.12 2.79 14.97
N ARG A 307 -12.17 2.96 14.04
CA ARG A 307 -11.46 1.83 13.41
C ARG A 307 -10.64 1.04 14.41
N THR A 308 -9.97 1.70 15.36
CA THR A 308 -9.20 1.02 16.41
C THR A 308 -10.12 0.20 17.32
N ALA A 309 -11.25 0.75 17.77
CA ALA A 309 -12.21 0.02 18.59
C ALA A 309 -12.85 -1.16 17.81
N GLY A 310 -13.25 -0.93 16.56
CA GLY A 310 -13.78 -1.96 15.68
C GLY A 310 -12.77 -3.10 15.46
N GLY A 311 -11.49 -2.78 15.31
CA GLY A 311 -10.43 -3.77 15.14
C GLY A 311 -10.27 -4.68 16.36
N LYS A 312 -10.27 -4.09 17.56
CA LYS A 312 -10.23 -4.85 18.82
C LYS A 312 -11.46 -5.74 19.01
N ALA A 313 -12.62 -5.28 18.56
CA ALA A 313 -13.88 -6.01 18.67
C ALA A 313 -14.14 -7.00 17.51
N GLY A 314 -13.25 -7.07 16.50
CA GLY A 314 -13.50 -7.86 15.29
C GLY A 314 -14.67 -7.34 14.42
N ASN A 315 -15.12 -6.11 14.64
CA ASN A 315 -16.24 -5.51 13.93
C ASN A 315 -15.81 -4.93 12.58
N ILE A 316 -15.88 -5.76 11.53
CA ILE A 316 -15.51 -5.36 10.16
C ILE A 316 -16.44 -4.29 9.55
N ALA A 317 -17.60 -4.02 10.16
CA ALA A 317 -18.58 -3.05 9.65
C ALA A 317 -18.07 -1.60 9.68
N VAL A 318 -17.04 -1.34 10.48
CA VAL A 318 -16.45 0.00 10.70
C VAL A 318 -14.96 0.07 10.35
N LEU A 319 -14.38 -1.01 9.81
CA LEU A 319 -12.97 -1.07 9.46
C LEU A 319 -12.70 -0.54 8.06
N SER A 320 -11.51 0.02 7.85
CA SER A 320 -10.98 0.26 6.51
C SER A 320 -10.47 -1.05 5.90
N LEU A 321 -11.37 -1.83 5.28
CA LEU A 321 -11.08 -3.14 4.68
C LEU A 321 -10.38 -3.00 3.30
N TRP A 322 -9.21 -2.37 3.28
CA TRP A 322 -8.38 -2.17 2.07
C TRP A 322 -7.99 -3.45 1.34
N ALA A 323 -8.72 -3.78 0.28
CA ALA A 323 -8.46 -4.96 -0.53
C ALA A 323 -8.74 -4.67 -2.01
N GLY A 324 -7.86 -5.16 -2.88
CA GLY A 324 -8.00 -5.03 -4.32
C GLY A 324 -9.13 -5.91 -4.87
N GLN A 325 -9.39 -5.80 -6.17
CA GLN A 325 -10.47 -6.56 -6.81
C GLN A 325 -10.23 -8.08 -6.86
N GLY A 326 -8.99 -8.51 -6.60
CA GLY A 326 -8.63 -9.92 -6.45
C GLY A 326 -8.90 -10.52 -5.06
N ALA A 327 -9.45 -9.77 -4.10
CA ALA A 327 -9.66 -10.23 -2.71
C ALA A 327 -10.31 -11.63 -2.55
N PRO A 328 -11.31 -12.04 -3.37
CA PRO A 328 -11.92 -13.37 -3.27
C PRO A 328 -10.94 -14.53 -3.53
N LEU A 329 -9.79 -14.26 -4.16
CA LEU A 329 -8.74 -15.24 -4.41
C LEU A 329 -7.75 -15.40 -3.25
N ALA A 330 -7.90 -14.63 -2.17
CA ALA A 330 -7.04 -14.71 -1.00
C ALA A 330 -7.09 -16.11 -0.36
N ARG A 331 -5.95 -16.56 0.15
CA ARG A 331 -5.82 -17.87 0.82
C ARG A 331 -5.17 -17.66 2.19
N ARG A 332 -5.65 -18.39 3.19
CA ARG A 332 -5.04 -18.45 4.53
C ARG A 332 -3.90 -19.44 4.48
N GLU A 333 -2.68 -18.95 4.65
CA GLU A 333 -1.44 -19.74 4.66
C GLU A 333 -0.30 -18.90 5.24
N SER A 334 0.82 -19.51 5.60
CA SER A 334 2.00 -18.72 6.02
C SER A 334 2.61 -17.95 4.84
N THR A 335 3.37 -16.91 5.13
CA THR A 335 4.04 -16.10 4.10
C THR A 335 5.00 -16.96 3.27
N ALA A 336 5.73 -17.88 3.90
CA ALA A 336 6.60 -18.82 3.20
C ALA A 336 5.83 -19.76 2.25
N ALA A 337 4.68 -20.28 2.68
CA ALA A 337 3.84 -21.14 1.86
C ALA A 337 3.24 -20.39 0.65
N LEU A 338 2.77 -19.16 0.89
CA LEU A 338 2.30 -18.26 -0.17
C LEU A 338 3.39 -18.07 -1.24
N VAL A 339 4.59 -17.66 -0.84
CA VAL A 339 5.69 -17.39 -1.78
C VAL A 339 6.09 -18.64 -2.56
N ALA A 340 6.26 -19.79 -1.89
CA ALA A 340 6.60 -21.05 -2.55
C ALA A 340 5.53 -21.48 -3.58
N ARG A 341 4.25 -21.25 -3.25
CA ARG A 341 3.13 -21.50 -4.16
C ARG A 341 3.14 -20.55 -5.35
N LEU A 342 3.31 -19.25 -5.12
CA LEU A 342 3.38 -18.24 -6.17
C LEU A 342 4.53 -18.54 -7.15
N ALA A 343 5.71 -18.91 -6.64
CA ALA A 343 6.86 -19.28 -7.46
C ALA A 343 6.54 -20.47 -8.37
N ARG A 344 5.98 -21.56 -7.81
CA ARG A 344 5.55 -22.74 -8.57
C ARG A 344 4.49 -22.43 -9.62
N GLU A 345 3.44 -21.71 -9.23
CA GLU A 345 2.34 -21.33 -10.14
C GLU A 345 2.86 -20.43 -11.28
N THR A 346 3.80 -19.52 -10.98
CA THR A 346 4.41 -18.63 -11.98
C THR A 346 5.24 -19.41 -12.99
N ALA A 347 6.09 -20.32 -12.51
CA ALA A 347 6.90 -21.17 -13.39
C ALA A 347 6.00 -22.03 -14.30
N ALA A 348 4.95 -22.63 -13.74
CA ALA A 348 3.99 -23.43 -14.50
C ALA A 348 3.21 -22.60 -15.53
N ALA A 349 2.85 -21.36 -15.23
CA ALA A 349 2.15 -20.47 -16.17
C ALA A 349 3.06 -20.04 -17.34
N ARG A 350 4.34 -19.76 -17.06
CA ARG A 350 5.32 -19.37 -18.09
C ARG A 350 5.76 -20.53 -18.99
N GLY A 351 5.77 -21.76 -18.48
CA GLY A 351 6.12 -22.95 -19.26
C GLY A 351 5.02 -23.48 -20.19
N ARG A 352 3.87 -22.79 -20.27
CA ARG A 352 2.74 -23.15 -21.15
C ARG A 352 2.78 -22.48 -22.53
N GLY A 353 3.77 -21.60 -22.79
CA GLY A 353 4.02 -20.96 -24.08
C GLY A 353 5.23 -21.57 -24.75
#